data_AF-A0A2C6KEE6-F1
#
_entry.id   AF-A0A2C6KEE6-F1
#
_cell.length_a   1.000
_cell.length_b   1.000
_cell.length_c   1.000
_cell.angle_alpha   90.00
_cell.angle_beta   90.00
_cell.angle_gamma   90.00
#
_symmetry.space_group_name_H-M   'P 1'
#
loop_
_entity.id
_entity.type
_entity.pdbx_description
1 polymer ?
#
loop_
_entity_poly.entity_id
_entity_poly.type
_entity_poly.pdbx_seq_one_letter_code
_entity_poly.pdbx_strand_id
1 'polypeptide(L)'
;MDKLIHTDNGVTISNDGATVLGLLNVVHPAAALLVDLSKSQDEEVGDGTTSVVLLAGELLENAKVFIEEGIAPQVVISSYRKACELV
;
A
#
# COMPACT_ATOMS: atom_id res chain seq x y z
N MET A 1 -16.38 -0.29 6.20
CA MET A 1 -17.34 0.72 5.69
C MET A 1 -16.98 0.97 4.25
N ASP A 2 -17.95 0.79 3.37
CA ASP A 2 -17.76 0.95 1.93
C ASP A 2 -17.40 2.39 1.55
N LYS A 3 -16.85 2.55 0.36
CA LYS A 3 -16.48 3.84 -0.22
C LYS A 3 -17.29 4.06 -1.48
N LEU A 4 -17.98 5.18 -1.54
CA LEU A 4 -18.62 5.66 -2.76
C LEU A 4 -17.59 6.50 -3.52
N ILE A 5 -17.26 6.06 -4.74
CA ILE A 5 -16.35 6.73 -5.66
C ILE A 5 -17.15 7.19 -6.87
N HIS A 6 -17.05 8.48 -7.21
CA HIS A 6 -17.67 9.06 -8.39
C HIS A 6 -16.57 9.40 -9.41
N THR A 7 -16.69 8.84 -10.61
CA THR A 7 -15.78 9.09 -11.75
C THR A 7 -16.59 9.61 -12.93
N ASP A 8 -15.92 10.04 -14.00
CA ASP A 8 -16.59 10.42 -15.25
C ASP A 8 -17.40 9.26 -15.87
N ASN A 9 -17.05 8.03 -15.53
CA ASN A 9 -17.72 6.80 -15.99
C ASN A 9 -18.89 6.38 -15.08
N GLY A 10 -19.19 7.12 -14.02
CA GLY A 10 -20.31 6.88 -13.10
C GLY A 10 -19.90 6.67 -11.64
N VAL A 11 -20.86 6.16 -10.85
CA VAL A 11 -20.73 5.92 -9.40
C VAL A 11 -20.44 4.45 -9.13
N THR A 12 -19.42 4.18 -8.31
CA THR A 12 -19.11 2.84 -7.79
C THR A 12 -19.14 2.88 -6.26
N ILE A 13 -19.72 1.86 -5.63
CA ILE A 13 -19.65 1.65 -4.17
C ILE A 13 -18.89 0.34 -3.95
N SER A 14 -17.75 0.40 -3.27
CA SER A 14 -16.93 -0.78 -3.01
C SER A 14 -16.21 -0.70 -1.65
N ASN A 15 -15.98 -1.86 -1.05
CA ASN A 15 -15.10 -2.04 0.12
C ASN A 15 -13.79 -2.76 -0.26
N ASP A 16 -13.64 -3.19 -1.51
CA ASP A 16 -12.38 -3.79 -1.97
C ASP A 16 -11.33 -2.70 -2.20
N GLY A 17 -10.16 -2.89 -1.58
CA GLY A 17 -9.06 -1.93 -1.60
C GLY A 17 -8.51 -1.72 -3.01
N ALA A 18 -8.36 -2.80 -3.80
CA ALA A 18 -7.82 -2.72 -5.15
C ALA A 18 -8.75 -1.94 -6.09
N THR A 19 -10.06 -2.22 -6.02
CA THR A 19 -11.09 -1.49 -6.76
C THR A 19 -11.12 -0.01 -6.36
N VAL A 20 -11.15 0.28 -5.06
CA VAL A 20 -11.20 1.67 -4.56
C VAL A 20 -9.98 2.44 -5.03
N LEU A 21 -8.77 1.89 -4.82
CA LEU A 21 -7.52 2.56 -5.19
C LEU A 21 -7.35 2.71 -6.70
N GLY A 22 -7.81 1.74 -7.49
CA GLY A 22 -7.77 1.79 -8.96
C GLY A 22 -8.68 2.87 -9.57
N LEU A 23 -9.74 3.28 -8.87
CA LEU A 23 -10.65 4.33 -9.32
C LEU A 23 -10.20 5.74 -8.91
N LEU A 24 -9.24 5.86 -7.98
CA LEU A 24 -8.71 7.16 -7.57
C LEU A 24 -7.72 7.68 -8.60
N ASN A 25 -7.81 8.99 -8.91
CA ASN A 25 -6.81 9.67 -9.73
C ASN A 25 -5.56 9.98 -8.89
N VAL A 26 -4.67 9.00 -8.74
CA VAL A 26 -3.43 9.14 -7.96
C VAL A 26 -2.32 9.74 -8.81
N VAL A 27 -1.93 10.97 -8.49
CA VAL A 27 -0.89 11.71 -9.22
C VAL A 27 0.51 11.48 -8.65
N HIS A 28 0.62 11.19 -7.35
CA HIS A 28 1.92 11.06 -6.68
C HIS A 28 2.57 9.69 -7.01
N PRO A 29 3.81 9.65 -7.57
CA PRO A 29 4.42 8.39 -8.01
C PRO A 29 4.58 7.35 -6.89
N ALA A 30 4.94 7.76 -5.67
CA ALA A 30 5.06 6.82 -4.55
C ALA A 30 3.69 6.26 -4.11
N ALA A 31 2.60 7.00 -4.31
CA ALA A 31 1.26 6.51 -4.00
C ALA A 31 0.74 5.60 -5.11
N ALA A 32 1.14 5.82 -6.37
CA ALA A 32 0.86 4.91 -7.47
C ALA A 32 1.44 3.49 -7.20
N LEU A 33 2.61 3.41 -6.57
CA LEU A 33 3.17 2.12 -6.12
C LEU A 33 2.28 1.39 -5.11
N LEU A 34 1.54 2.11 -4.26
CA LEU A 34 0.58 1.49 -3.32
C LEU A 34 -0.68 0.99 -4.04
N VAL A 35 -1.10 1.67 -5.11
CA VAL A 35 -2.18 1.19 -5.98
C VAL A 35 -1.75 -0.12 -6.65
N ASP A 36 -0.54 -0.14 -7.22
CA ASP A 36 0.00 -1.33 -7.88
C ASP A 36 0.18 -2.49 -6.90
N LEU A 37 0.65 -2.23 -5.68
CA LEU A 37 0.73 -3.22 -4.60
C LEU A 37 -0.63 -3.86 -4.31
N SER A 38 -1.69 -3.05 -4.19
CA SER A 38 -3.05 -3.56 -3.92
C SER A 38 -3.58 -4.44 -5.05
N LYS A 39 -3.27 -4.09 -6.31
CA LYS A 39 -3.67 -4.86 -7.49
C LYS A 39 -2.91 -6.18 -7.57
N SER A 40 -1.60 -6.18 -7.31
CA SER A 40 -0.81 -7.42 -7.27
C SER A 40 -1.32 -8.39 -6.20
N GLN A 41 -1.74 -7.90 -5.03
CA GLN A 41 -2.36 -8.74 -4.00
C GLN A 41 -3.71 -9.32 -4.46
N ASP A 42 -4.52 -8.54 -5.19
CA ASP A 42 -5.78 -9.01 -5.78
C ASP A 42 -5.55 -10.08 -6.86
N GLU A 43 -4.56 -9.90 -7.74
CA GLU A 43 -4.22 -10.84 -8.81
C GLU A 43 -3.66 -12.17 -8.29
N GLU A 44 -2.80 -12.14 -7.26
CA GLU A 44 -2.12 -13.33 -6.73
C GLU A 44 -2.97 -14.11 -5.72
N VAL A 45 -3.73 -13.41 -4.87
CA VAL A 45 -4.46 -14.03 -3.74
C VAL A 45 -5.97 -13.74 -3.78
N GLY A 46 -6.37 -12.58 -4.31
CA GLY A 46 -7.78 -12.16 -4.36
C GLY A 46 -8.36 -11.72 -3.02
N ASP A 47 -7.52 -11.55 -1.99
CA ASP A 47 -7.91 -11.03 -0.67
C ASP A 47 -6.74 -10.28 -0.01
N GLY A 48 -7.04 -9.46 0.99
CA GLY A 48 -6.06 -8.68 1.74
C GLY A 48 -5.62 -7.39 1.04
N THR A 49 -6.30 -7.00 -0.04
CA THR A 49 -5.99 -5.80 -0.86
C THR A 49 -5.93 -4.51 -0.04
N THR A 50 -6.79 -4.39 0.98
CA THR A 50 -6.77 -3.25 1.92
C THR A 50 -5.64 -3.41 2.96
N SER A 51 -5.51 -4.61 3.54
CA SER A 51 -4.57 -4.90 4.61
C SER A 51 -3.11 -4.71 4.17
N VAL A 52 -2.77 -5.13 2.95
CA VAL A 52 -1.41 -5.02 2.41
C VAL A 52 -0.97 -3.56 2.25
N VAL A 53 -1.89 -2.68 1.85
CA VAL A 53 -1.61 -1.23 1.70
C VAL A 53 -1.43 -0.57 3.05
N LEU A 54 -2.27 -0.90 4.03
CA LEU A 54 -2.13 -0.41 5.40
C LEU A 54 -0.82 -0.87 6.03
N LEU A 55 -0.46 -2.15 5.84
CA LEU A 55 0.79 -2.69 6.32
C LEU A 55 2.00 -1.98 5.70
N ALA A 56 1.99 -1.73 4.39
CA ALA A 56 3.06 -1.00 3.72
C ALA A 56 3.19 0.44 4.24
N GLY A 57 2.07 1.15 4.43
CA GLY A 57 2.06 2.49 5.00
C GLY A 57 2.64 2.53 6.42
N GLU A 58 2.23 1.58 7.27
CA GLU A 58 2.72 1.48 8.65
C GLU A 58 4.22 1.16 8.70
N LEU A 59 4.71 0.26 7.83
CA LEU A 59 6.14 -0.02 7.73
C LEU A 59 6.94 1.23 7.31
N LEU A 60 6.41 2.06 6.41
CA LEU A 60 7.07 3.30 5.99
C LEU A 60 7.10 4.36 7.11
N GLU A 61 6.00 4.51 7.86
CA GLU A 61 5.94 5.43 9.00
C GLU A 61 6.93 5.02 10.10
N ASN A 62 7.02 3.72 10.41
CA ASN A 62 8.00 3.20 11.36
C ASN A 62 9.45 3.35 10.86
N ALA A 63 9.68 3.16 9.55
CA ALA A 63 10.99 3.34 8.95
C ALA A 63 11.49 4.80 9.02
N LYS A 64 10.56 5.77 8.93
CA LYS A 64 10.88 7.21 8.93
C LYS A 64 11.63 7.63 10.20
N VAL A 65 11.24 7.13 11.37
CA VAL A 65 11.90 7.46 12.66
C VAL A 65 13.39 7.13 12.60
N PHE A 66 13.74 5.94 12.12
CA PHE A 66 15.13 5.51 12.01
C PHE A 66 15.92 6.37 11.01
N ILE A 67 15.30 6.76 9.90
CA ILE A 67 15.93 7.62 8.90
C ILE A 67 16.19 9.02 9.49
N GLU A 68 15.24 9.57 10.25
CA GLU A 68 15.37 10.86 10.94
C GLU A 68 16.45 10.83 12.04
N GLU A 69 16.68 9.67 12.67
CA GLU A 69 17.79 9.44 13.59
C GLU A 69 19.16 9.22 12.90
N GLY A 70 19.20 9.26 11.56
CA GLY A 70 20.43 9.16 10.76
C GLY A 70 20.81 7.74 10.34
N ILE A 71 19.93 6.76 10.52
CA ILE A 71 20.16 5.40 10.02
C ILE A 71 20.00 5.39 8.50
N ALA A 72 21.00 4.85 7.80
CA ALA A 72 20.96 4.75 6.35
C ALA A 72 19.77 3.87 5.88
N PRO A 73 18.97 4.28 4.88
CA PRO A 73 17.81 3.52 4.43
C PRO A 73 18.11 2.07 4.01
N GLN A 74 19.31 1.82 3.47
CA GLN A 74 19.81 0.48 3.12
C GLN A 74 19.80 -0.49 4.32
N VAL A 75 20.09 0.02 5.52
CA VAL A 75 20.08 -0.77 6.76
C VAL A 75 18.65 -1.14 7.14
N VAL A 76 17.71 -0.21 7.05
CA VAL A 76 16.28 -0.48 7.33
C VAL A 76 15.73 -1.52 6.34
N ILE A 77 15.99 -1.35 5.04
CA ILE A 77 15.54 -2.28 3.99
C ILE A 77 16.07 -3.69 4.22
N SER A 78 17.38 -3.83 4.48
CA SER A 78 17.99 -5.14 4.75
C SER A 78 17.46 -5.79 6.03
N SER A 79 17.16 -4.99 7.05
CA SER A 79 16.57 -5.46 8.31
C SER A 79 15.14 -5.96 8.13
N TYR A 80 14.30 -5.23 7.37
CA TYR A 80 12.94 -5.71 7.05
C TYR A 80 12.95 -7.00 6.23
N ARG A 81 13.83 -7.11 5.24
CA ARG A 81 13.98 -8.37 4.47
C ARG A 81 14.35 -9.55 5.38
N LYS A 82 15.32 -9.36 6.27
CA LYS A 82 15.71 -10.38 7.24
C LYS A 82 14.57 -10.73 8.19
N ALA A 83 13.78 -9.75 8.63
CA ALA A 83 12.63 -9.99 9.50
C ALA A 83 11.55 -10.85 8.83
N CYS A 84 11.33 -10.68 7.52
CA CYS A 84 10.40 -11.52 6.76
C CYS A 84 10.82 -13.00 6.67
N GLU A 85 12.10 -13.31 6.87
CA GLU A 85 12.63 -14.69 6.84
C GLU A 85 12.56 -15.39 8.21
N LEU A 86 12.22 -14.66 9.29
CA LEU A 86 12.14 -15.21 10.64
C LEU A 86 10.82 -15.94 10.94
N VAL A 87 9.87 -15.90 10.01
CA VAL A 87 8.51 -16.44 10.17
C VAL A 87 8.29 -17.62 9.23
#